data_AF-A0A7C8PZ39-F1
#
_entry.id   AF-A0A7C8PZ39-F1
#
_cell.length_a   1.000
_cell.length_b   1.000
_cell.length_c   1.000
_cell.angle_alpha   90.00
_cell.angle_beta   90.00
_cell.angle_gamma   90.00
#
_symmetry.space_group_name_H-M   'P 1'
#
loop_
_entity.id
_entity.type
_entity.pdbx_description
1 polymer ?
#
loop_
_entity_poly.entity_id
_entity_poly.type
_entity_poly.pdbx_seq_one_letter_code
_entity_poly.pdbx_strand_id
1 'polypeptide(L)'
;MSANVTIRGFVTSAMVIERSQWKIRGPINWDRLDTKTAIDFIKSTPARDRRTNMEKNRFRVLLVQSATSDRAGLFKQSSILKAAKEANWIGDEFLYFLEKGTTGSAVVETENHTSFIVQTPKDDLPYFSLALTELNNCRSKSDADWGCILFTDRGIDLENLICNIQFPSDFSAPLPPDFMFLPACLLQWQVQETRDQVNTLSDRILAQDDKLAGRKTEGLESMRSLLFQLEKLHLTLYRRWSFEQDLAAKLLQCFQTIERSASKEEVATYSRKLCQQVRTQNDLSGTLKHDLDTIPGKLKFQHGMIDSQISIMIAKNSEFAATAARKDSSFMRTIAIITLIFLPGTFVAYVNV
;
A
#
# COMPACT_ATOMS: atom_id res chain seq x y z
N MET A 1 -17.28 16.74 -8.26
CA MET A 1 -16.73 17.19 -6.98
C MET A 1 -15.21 17.15 -7.08
N SER A 2 -14.52 18.28 -6.98
CA SER A 2 -13.06 18.32 -7.04
C SER A 2 -12.51 17.66 -5.77
N ALA A 3 -11.64 16.66 -5.92
CA ALA A 3 -10.89 16.12 -4.80
C ALA A 3 -10.14 17.29 -4.13
N ASN A 4 -10.35 17.49 -2.82
CA ASN A 4 -9.63 18.49 -2.04
C ASN A 4 -8.16 18.03 -1.93
N VAL A 5 -7.32 18.49 -2.85
CA VAL A 5 -5.88 18.24 -2.83
C VAL A 5 -5.20 19.41 -2.12
N THR A 6 -4.33 19.10 -1.16
CA THR A 6 -3.49 20.08 -0.48
C THR A 6 -2.07 19.96 -1.01
N ILE A 7 -1.47 21.11 -1.34
CA ILE A 7 -0.09 21.16 -1.83
C ILE A 7 0.76 21.85 -0.77
N ARG A 8 1.88 21.24 -0.40
CA ARG A 8 2.79 21.74 0.62
C ARG A 8 4.23 21.70 0.15
N GLY A 9 4.98 22.76 0.40
CA GLY A 9 6.41 22.86 0.11
C GLY A 9 7.25 22.76 1.38
N PHE A 10 8.39 22.08 1.28
CA PHE A 10 9.41 22.01 2.32
C PHE A 10 10.80 22.11 1.70
N VAL A 11 11.68 22.88 2.35
CA VAL A 11 13.06 23.07 1.92
C VAL A 11 14.00 22.95 3.13
N THR A 12 15.07 22.18 2.97
CA THR A 12 16.16 22.08 3.96
C THR A 12 17.50 21.83 3.26
N SER A 13 18.58 21.65 4.00
CA SER A 13 19.89 21.28 3.46
C SER A 13 20.62 20.30 4.37
N ALA A 14 21.62 19.63 3.82
CA ALA A 14 22.52 18.78 4.61
C ALA A 14 23.14 19.54 5.80
N MET A 15 23.56 20.80 5.61
CA MET A 15 24.14 21.62 6.68
C MET A 15 23.14 22.01 7.77
N VAL A 16 21.89 22.31 7.40
CA VAL A 16 20.82 22.56 8.39
C VAL A 16 20.61 21.30 9.23
N ILE A 17 20.53 20.14 8.60
CA ILE A 17 20.34 18.84 9.25
C ILE A 17 21.53 18.49 10.15
N GLU A 18 22.76 18.71 9.70
CA GLU A 18 23.98 18.49 10.49
C GLU A 18 23.98 19.34 11.76
N ARG A 19 23.68 20.65 11.64
CA ARG A 19 23.60 21.57 12.80
C ARG A 19 22.48 21.21 13.78
N SER A 20 21.42 20.57 13.31
CA SER A 20 20.37 20.01 14.16
C SER A 20 20.67 18.59 14.67
N GLN A 21 21.95 18.21 14.74
CA GLN A 21 22.44 16.91 15.21
C GLN A 21 21.98 15.75 14.33
N TRP A 22 22.00 15.97 13.02
CA TRP A 22 21.57 15.00 12.01
C TRP A 22 20.11 14.58 12.19
N LYS A 23 19.21 15.54 12.42
CA LYS A 23 17.76 15.31 12.55
C LYS A 23 16.97 16.43 11.90
N ILE A 24 15.90 16.10 11.18
CA ILE A 24 14.89 17.08 10.77
C ILE A 24 14.02 17.35 12.00
N ARG A 25 14.08 18.56 12.57
CA ARG A 25 13.30 18.89 13.77
C ARG A 25 11.83 19.06 13.40
N GLY A 26 10.97 18.36 14.12
CA GLY A 26 9.52 18.55 14.05
C GLY A 26 9.03 19.66 14.99
N PRO A 27 7.87 20.28 14.71
CA PRO A 27 7.04 20.11 13.50
C PRO A 27 7.68 20.75 12.27
N ILE A 28 7.36 20.24 11.07
CA ILE A 28 7.85 20.83 9.81
C ILE A 28 7.04 22.09 9.52
N ASN A 29 7.75 23.20 9.29
CA ASN A 29 7.14 24.43 8.81
C ASN A 29 6.81 24.30 7.32
N TRP A 30 5.66 23.70 7.01
CA TRP A 30 5.17 23.54 5.65
C TRP A 30 4.68 24.86 5.06
N ASP A 31 5.19 25.22 3.89
CA ASP A 31 4.59 26.26 3.07
C ASP A 31 3.30 25.72 2.44
N ARG A 32 2.16 26.34 2.73
CA ARG A 32 0.90 26.00 2.06
C ARG A 32 0.86 26.66 0.69
N LEU A 33 0.82 25.85 -0.35
CA LEU A 33 0.91 26.32 -1.73
C LEU A 33 -0.43 26.11 -2.45
N ASP A 34 -0.79 27.08 -3.28
CA ASP A 34 -1.76 26.90 -4.35
C ASP A 34 -1.05 26.34 -5.61
N THR A 35 -1.81 26.02 -6.66
CA THR A 35 -1.22 25.44 -7.89
C THR A 35 -0.19 26.37 -8.54
N LYS A 36 -0.39 27.69 -8.50
CA LYS A 36 0.51 28.66 -9.15
C LYS A 36 1.82 28.79 -8.37
N THR A 37 1.72 28.99 -7.06
CA THR A 37 2.87 29.05 -6.15
C THR A 37 3.61 27.72 -6.08
N ALA A 38 2.95 26.58 -6.26
CA ALA A 38 3.62 25.28 -6.41
C ALA A 38 4.45 25.18 -7.71
N ILE A 39 3.94 25.71 -8.83
CA ILE A 39 4.69 25.80 -10.09
C ILE A 39 5.89 26.75 -9.92
N ASP A 40 5.68 27.90 -9.31
CA ASP A 40 6.75 28.87 -9.03
C ASP A 40 7.79 28.29 -8.05
N PHE A 41 7.34 27.51 -7.06
CA PHE A 41 8.21 26.74 -6.19
C PHE A 41 9.08 25.82 -7.03
N ILE A 42 8.52 24.90 -7.83
CA ILE A 42 9.31 23.98 -8.68
C ILE A 42 10.33 24.73 -9.57
N LYS A 43 9.87 25.78 -10.27
CA LYS A 43 10.68 26.51 -11.26
C LYS A 43 11.74 27.42 -10.65
N SER A 44 11.50 27.93 -9.44
CA SER A 44 12.46 28.79 -8.76
C SER A 44 13.71 27.99 -8.40
N THR A 45 14.87 28.56 -8.68
CA THR A 45 16.13 28.10 -8.10
C THR A 45 16.35 28.92 -6.83
N PRO A 46 16.33 28.31 -5.62
CA PRO A 46 16.45 29.10 -4.40
C PRO A 46 17.79 29.83 -4.36
N ALA A 47 17.84 31.02 -3.75
CA ALA A 47 19.10 31.74 -3.57
C ALA A 47 20.04 30.90 -2.68
N ARG A 48 21.31 30.81 -3.07
CA ARG A 48 22.34 30.17 -2.24
C ARG A 48 22.77 31.17 -1.18
N ASP A 49 22.52 30.84 0.08
CA ASP A 49 22.83 31.71 1.21
C ASP A 49 23.54 30.95 2.33
N ARG A 50 24.76 31.41 2.63
CA ARG A 50 25.60 30.86 3.69
C ARG A 50 25.10 31.21 5.09
N ARG A 51 24.38 32.33 5.27
CA ARG A 51 23.87 32.77 6.58
C ARG A 51 22.78 31.84 7.10
N THR A 52 21.98 31.31 6.19
CA THR A 52 20.90 30.36 6.48
C THR A 52 21.33 28.89 6.35
N ASN A 53 22.61 28.62 6.05
CA ASN A 53 23.14 27.27 5.77
C ASN A 53 22.49 26.59 4.54
N MET A 54 22.03 27.38 3.57
CA MET A 54 21.36 26.92 2.34
C MET A 54 22.27 27.07 1.12
N GLU A 55 23.59 27.00 1.32
CA GLU A 55 24.57 27.24 0.27
C GLU A 55 24.69 26.06 -0.71
N LYS A 56 24.57 24.82 -0.22
CA LYS A 56 24.85 23.55 -0.93
C LYS A 56 23.95 22.42 -0.44
N ASN A 57 23.83 21.34 -1.21
CA ASN A 57 23.16 20.08 -0.83
C ASN A 57 21.75 20.31 -0.29
N ARG A 58 20.92 21.01 -1.07
CA ARG A 58 19.55 21.36 -0.65
C ARG A 58 18.59 20.26 -1.02
N PHE A 59 17.61 20.04 -0.15
CA PHE A 59 16.53 19.10 -0.36
C PHE A 59 15.23 19.88 -0.46
N ARG A 60 14.52 19.68 -1.56
CA ARG A 60 13.26 20.37 -1.86
C ARG A 60 12.18 19.32 -2.04
N VAL A 61 11.13 19.39 -1.23
CA VAL A 61 10.02 18.43 -1.26
C VAL A 61 8.74 19.19 -1.58
N LEU A 62 8.07 18.78 -2.64
CA LEU A 62 6.70 19.15 -2.94
C LEU A 62 5.79 17.97 -2.60
N LEU A 63 5.00 18.13 -1.55
CA LEU A 63 4.00 17.15 -1.13
C LEU A 63 2.65 17.52 -1.72
N VAL A 64 2.07 16.61 -2.50
CA VAL A 64 0.72 16.73 -3.05
C VAL A 64 -0.13 15.65 -2.41
N GLN A 65 -1.01 16.05 -1.49
CA GLN A 65 -1.78 15.10 -0.68
C GLN A 65 -3.27 15.20 -0.98
N SER A 66 -3.92 14.06 -1.21
CA SER A 66 -5.37 13.98 -1.39
C SER A 66 -6.06 13.92 -0.02
N ALA A 67 -7.13 14.68 0.17
CA ALA A 67 -7.98 14.60 1.35
C ALA A 67 -8.83 13.32 1.41
N THR A 68 -8.88 12.56 0.32
CA THR A 68 -9.68 11.34 0.19
C THR A 68 -8.80 10.23 -0.32
N SER A 69 -9.17 8.97 -0.06
CA SER A 69 -8.52 7.81 -0.69
C SER A 69 -8.71 7.76 -2.21
N ASP A 70 -9.49 8.68 -2.80
CA ASP A 70 -9.60 8.86 -4.25
C ASP A 70 -8.27 9.41 -4.83
N ARG A 71 -7.58 8.52 -5.54
CA ARG A 71 -6.32 8.77 -6.25
C ARG A 71 -6.52 9.59 -7.52
N ALA A 72 -7.71 9.62 -8.10
CA ALA A 72 -7.97 10.34 -9.36
C ALA A 72 -7.75 11.85 -9.22
N GLY A 73 -7.89 12.39 -8.00
CA GLY A 73 -7.59 13.79 -7.70
C GLY A 73 -6.10 14.16 -7.81
N LEU A 74 -5.21 13.23 -7.47
CA LEU A 74 -3.76 13.44 -7.49
C LEU A 74 -3.24 13.60 -8.92
N PHE A 75 -3.71 12.75 -9.83
CA PHE A 75 -3.26 12.74 -11.22
C PHE A 75 -3.85 13.86 -12.08
N LYS A 76 -4.85 14.60 -11.58
CA LYS A 76 -5.41 15.78 -12.26
C LYS A 76 -4.51 17.01 -12.19
N GLN A 77 -3.41 16.96 -11.43
CA GLN A 77 -2.44 18.05 -11.30
C GLN A 77 -1.48 18.16 -12.50
N SER A 78 -2.03 18.19 -13.72
CA SER A 78 -1.26 18.16 -14.97
C SER A 78 -0.31 19.36 -15.13
N SER A 79 -0.70 20.54 -14.62
CA SER A 79 0.14 21.74 -14.64
C SER A 79 1.38 21.62 -13.76
N ILE A 80 1.25 20.99 -12.59
CA ILE A 80 2.36 20.73 -11.66
C ILE A 80 3.29 19.68 -12.25
N LEU A 81 2.74 18.59 -12.79
CA LEU A 81 3.53 17.55 -13.47
C LEU A 81 4.30 18.12 -14.67
N LYS A 82 3.66 18.98 -15.47
CA LYS A 82 4.32 19.65 -16.59
C LYS A 82 5.46 20.55 -16.11
N ALA A 83 5.24 21.35 -15.06
CA ALA A 83 6.28 22.21 -14.49
C ALA A 83 7.44 21.38 -13.88
N ALA A 84 7.14 20.28 -13.21
CA ALA A 84 8.13 19.35 -12.66
C ALA A 84 8.98 18.72 -13.77
N LYS A 85 8.36 18.34 -14.89
CA LYS A 85 9.09 17.83 -16.06
C LYS A 85 10.00 18.90 -16.66
N GLU A 86 9.47 20.11 -16.88
CA GLU A 86 10.24 21.25 -17.42
C GLU A 86 11.44 21.61 -16.51
N ALA A 87 11.31 21.43 -15.19
CA ALA A 87 12.36 21.69 -14.21
C ALA A 87 13.26 20.46 -13.93
N ASN A 88 13.10 19.35 -14.66
CA ASN A 88 13.84 18.09 -14.46
C ASN A 88 13.68 17.47 -13.06
N TRP A 89 12.57 17.70 -12.36
CA TRP A 89 12.24 16.99 -11.12
C TRP A 89 11.66 15.60 -11.39
N ILE A 90 11.13 15.38 -12.60
CA ILE A 90 10.57 14.11 -13.06
C ILE A 90 10.95 13.84 -14.52
N GLY A 91 11.14 12.57 -14.87
CA GLY A 91 11.33 12.08 -16.23
C GLY A 91 10.07 11.49 -16.86
N ASP A 92 10.20 11.02 -18.10
CA ASP A 92 9.12 10.35 -18.84
C ASP A 92 8.72 9.01 -18.19
N GLU A 93 9.67 8.33 -17.54
CA GLU A 93 9.45 7.08 -16.82
C GLU A 93 8.48 7.27 -15.65
N PHE A 94 8.59 8.39 -14.92
CA PHE A 94 7.67 8.69 -13.83
C PHE A 94 6.26 8.99 -14.35
N LEU A 95 6.14 9.75 -15.45
CA LEU A 95 4.86 10.01 -16.08
C LEU A 95 4.22 8.73 -16.61
N TYR A 96 5.02 7.83 -17.18
CA TYR A 96 4.57 6.50 -17.60
C TYR A 96 4.01 5.70 -16.40
N PHE A 97 4.68 5.73 -15.24
CA PHE A 97 4.19 5.08 -14.02
C PHE A 97 2.82 5.62 -13.60
N LEU A 98 2.64 6.94 -13.63
CA LEU A 98 1.38 7.57 -13.27
C LEU A 98 0.27 7.25 -14.29
N GLU A 99 0.54 7.39 -15.59
CA GLU A 99 -0.45 7.23 -16.66
C GLU A 99 -0.91 5.78 -16.84
N LYS A 100 0.03 4.82 -16.77
CA LYS A 100 -0.28 3.40 -16.91
C LYS A 100 -0.66 2.74 -15.59
N GLY A 101 -0.50 3.45 -14.46
CA GLY A 101 -0.70 2.88 -13.14
C GLY A 101 0.32 1.77 -12.84
N THR A 102 1.53 1.88 -13.37
CA THR A 102 2.62 0.93 -13.13
C THR A 102 3.00 0.96 -11.65
N THR A 103 3.21 -0.21 -11.07
CA THR A 103 3.52 -0.38 -9.65
C THR A 103 4.93 -0.91 -9.52
N GLY A 104 5.70 -0.43 -8.54
CA GLY A 104 7.10 -0.83 -8.38
C GLY A 104 8.02 0.36 -8.20
N SER A 105 9.30 0.11 -8.36
CA SER A 105 10.34 1.13 -8.25
C SER A 105 11.36 1.02 -9.37
N ALA A 106 12.02 2.12 -9.70
CA ALA A 106 13.08 2.14 -10.69
C ALA A 106 14.12 3.21 -10.39
N VAL A 107 15.35 2.92 -10.84
CA VAL A 107 16.45 3.87 -10.86
C VAL A 107 16.65 4.29 -12.30
N VAL A 108 16.53 5.59 -12.57
CA VAL A 108 16.77 6.18 -13.88
C VAL A 108 18.10 6.91 -13.82
N GLU A 109 19.10 6.37 -14.50
CA GLU A 109 20.43 6.96 -14.62
C GLU A 109 20.54 7.62 -15.98
N THR A 110 20.77 8.92 -16.00
CA THR A 110 21.13 9.66 -17.23
C THR A 110 22.56 10.18 -17.09
N GLU A 111 23.14 10.67 -18.19
CA GLU A 111 24.50 11.26 -18.15
C GLU A 111 24.61 12.40 -17.12
N ASN A 112 23.49 13.10 -16.87
CA ASN A 112 23.46 14.35 -16.12
C ASN A 112 22.88 14.23 -14.71
N HIS A 113 22.07 13.22 -14.42
CA HIS A 113 21.43 13.07 -13.10
C HIS A 113 20.98 11.64 -12.81
N THR A 114 20.89 11.33 -11.52
CA THR A 114 20.25 10.10 -11.01
C THR A 114 18.86 10.43 -10.48
N SER A 115 17.86 9.65 -10.88
CA SER A 115 16.49 9.73 -10.35
C SER A 115 16.06 8.39 -9.76
N PHE A 116 15.37 8.45 -8.64
CA PHE A 116 14.68 7.31 -8.03
C PHE A 116 13.18 7.53 -8.09
N ILE A 117 12.47 6.56 -8.69
CA ILE A 117 11.01 6.59 -8.80
C ILE A 117 10.40 5.39 -8.11
N VAL A 118 9.25 5.60 -7.48
CA VAL A 118 8.50 4.54 -6.82
C VAL A 118 7.01 4.84 -6.85
N GLN A 119 6.19 3.82 -7.05
CA GLN A 119 4.74 3.90 -6.97
C GLN A 119 4.17 2.65 -6.32
N THR A 120 3.40 2.84 -5.25
CA THR A 120 2.73 1.74 -4.56
C THR A 120 1.69 1.03 -5.44
N PRO A 121 1.41 -0.26 -5.16
CA PRO A 121 0.33 -1.00 -5.80
C PRO A 121 -1.03 -0.31 -5.76
N LYS A 122 -1.83 -0.49 -6.82
CA LYS A 122 -3.20 0.01 -6.88
C LYS A 122 -4.15 -0.92 -6.10
N ASP A 123 -4.28 -0.67 -4.82
CA ASP A 123 -5.17 -1.41 -3.91
C ASP A 123 -5.95 -0.46 -2.96
N ASP A 124 -6.51 -0.97 -1.86
CA ASP A 124 -7.29 -0.18 -0.89
C ASP A 124 -6.44 0.32 0.30
N LEU A 125 -5.11 0.10 0.27
CA LEU A 125 -4.16 0.51 1.31
C LEU A 125 -3.57 1.90 1.00
N PRO A 126 -2.91 2.56 1.99
CA PRO A 126 -2.38 3.89 1.78
C PRO A 126 -1.40 3.94 0.59
N TYR A 127 -1.51 5.02 -0.16
CA TYR A 127 -0.87 5.22 -1.44
C TYR A 127 0.23 6.27 -1.36
N PHE A 128 1.37 5.96 -1.97
CA PHE A 128 2.35 6.97 -2.35
C PHE A 128 2.92 6.74 -3.75
N SER A 129 3.30 7.84 -4.39
CA SER A 129 4.12 7.86 -5.59
C SER A 129 5.15 8.98 -5.47
N LEU A 130 6.41 8.65 -5.64
CA LEU A 130 7.53 9.54 -5.41
C LEU A 130 8.48 9.52 -6.59
N ALA A 131 8.96 10.70 -6.95
CA ALA A 131 10.16 10.87 -7.74
C ALA A 131 11.13 11.76 -6.97
N LEU A 132 12.35 11.27 -6.80
CA LEU A 132 13.46 11.97 -6.15
C LEU A 132 14.61 12.03 -7.14
N THR A 133 14.99 13.25 -7.54
CA THR A 133 15.95 13.49 -8.61
C THR A 133 17.07 14.40 -8.14
N GLU A 134 18.30 14.00 -8.47
CA GLU A 134 19.49 14.84 -8.34
C GLU A 134 19.41 15.98 -9.36
N LEU A 135 19.45 17.22 -8.90
CA LEU A 135 19.38 18.41 -9.74
C LEU A 135 20.80 18.93 -10.00
N ASN A 136 21.20 18.89 -11.26
CA ASN A 136 22.54 19.30 -11.69
C ASN A 136 22.64 20.84 -11.88
N ASN A 137 22.32 21.57 -10.81
CA ASN A 137 22.25 23.05 -10.79
C ASN A 137 23.59 23.70 -10.36
N CYS A 138 24.65 22.90 -10.22
CA CYS A 138 25.94 23.30 -9.67
C CYS A 138 27.08 23.03 -10.64
N ARG A 139 28.17 23.77 -10.49
CA ARG A 139 29.42 23.51 -11.23
C ARG A 139 30.13 22.23 -10.78
N SER A 140 29.82 21.73 -9.58
CA SER A 140 30.36 20.49 -9.02
C SER A 140 29.24 19.58 -8.55
N LYS A 141 29.36 18.26 -8.81
CA LYS A 141 28.44 17.23 -8.32
C LYS A 141 28.39 17.15 -6.79
N SER A 142 29.48 17.53 -6.11
CA SER A 142 29.55 17.55 -4.64
C SER A 142 28.61 18.56 -3.96
N ASP A 143 28.01 19.47 -4.75
CA ASP A 143 27.09 20.50 -4.28
C ASP A 143 25.65 20.30 -4.79
N ALA A 144 25.35 19.14 -5.38
CA ALA A 144 24.08 18.87 -6.06
C ALA A 144 22.88 19.03 -5.12
N ASP A 145 21.82 19.65 -5.63
CA ASP A 145 20.55 19.76 -4.92
C ASP A 145 19.68 18.53 -5.26
N TRP A 146 18.67 18.23 -4.45
CA TRP A 146 17.69 17.19 -4.73
C TRP A 146 16.27 17.76 -4.77
N GLY A 147 15.54 17.45 -5.84
CA GLY A 147 14.13 17.75 -6.01
C GLY A 147 13.30 16.50 -5.79
N CYS A 148 12.26 16.61 -4.97
CA CYS A 148 11.34 15.52 -4.67
C CYS A 148 9.91 15.97 -4.92
N ILE A 149 9.17 15.22 -5.73
CA ILE A 149 7.71 15.31 -5.77
C ILE A 149 7.13 14.03 -5.16
N LEU A 150 6.22 14.21 -4.21
CA LEU A 150 5.61 13.10 -3.47
C LEU A 150 4.09 13.28 -3.51
N PHE A 151 3.41 12.31 -4.12
CA PHE A 151 1.96 12.19 -4.11
C PHE A 151 1.56 11.20 -3.02
N THR A 152 0.67 11.59 -2.12
CA THR A 152 0.14 10.68 -1.08
C THR A 152 -1.36 10.85 -0.89
N ASP A 153 -1.98 9.86 -0.24
CA ASP A 153 -3.29 10.04 0.39
C ASP A 153 -3.15 10.42 1.89
N ARG A 154 -4.26 10.44 2.62
CA ARG A 154 -4.29 10.76 4.06
C ARG A 154 -3.67 9.70 4.97
N GLY A 155 -3.41 8.49 4.48
CA GLY A 155 -2.88 7.41 5.31
C GLY A 155 -1.40 7.56 5.66
N ILE A 156 -0.70 8.52 5.04
CA ILE A 156 0.73 8.73 5.22
C ILE A 156 0.98 10.10 5.83
N ASP A 157 1.51 10.11 7.06
CA ASP A 157 1.96 11.32 7.74
C ASP A 157 3.47 11.47 7.61
N LEU A 158 3.88 12.36 6.72
CA LEU A 158 5.29 12.61 6.44
C LEU A 158 6.05 13.16 7.65
N GLU A 159 5.41 13.92 8.54
CA GLU A 159 6.10 14.43 9.73
C GLU A 159 6.51 13.29 10.66
N ASN A 160 5.61 12.35 10.92
CA ASN A 160 5.92 11.16 11.72
C ASN A 160 6.97 10.26 11.06
N LEU A 161 7.06 10.30 9.72
CA LEU A 161 8.02 9.50 8.96
C LEU A 161 9.45 10.03 8.97
N ILE A 162 9.67 11.35 9.08
CA ILE A 162 11.01 11.94 8.91
C ILE A 162 11.46 12.81 10.08
N CYS A 163 10.55 13.31 10.91
CA CYS A 163 10.91 14.20 12.01
C CYS A 163 11.55 13.43 13.16
N ASN A 164 12.57 14.03 13.75
CA ASN A 164 13.29 13.54 14.94
C ASN A 164 13.94 12.15 14.79
N ILE A 165 13.87 11.56 13.60
CA ILE A 165 14.58 10.36 13.19
C ILE A 165 16.00 10.74 12.82
N GLN A 166 16.94 9.86 13.17
CA GLN A 166 18.36 10.06 12.92
C GLN A 166 18.66 9.97 11.42
N PHE A 167 19.09 11.08 10.84
CA PHE A 167 19.62 11.14 9.49
C PHE A 167 21.01 10.46 9.43
N PRO A 168 21.35 9.77 8.33
CA PRO A 168 22.68 9.17 8.16
C PRO A 168 23.80 10.21 8.24
N SER A 169 24.69 10.02 9.21
CA SER A 169 25.77 10.95 9.55
C SER A 169 27.15 10.46 9.08
N ASP A 170 27.19 9.35 8.34
CA ASP A 170 28.39 8.60 7.97
C ASP A 170 28.75 8.78 6.49
N PHE A 171 28.22 9.81 5.84
CA PHE A 171 28.70 10.23 4.53
C PHE A 171 30.12 10.77 4.63
N SER A 172 30.96 10.37 3.68
CA SER A 172 32.34 10.84 3.55
C SER A 172 32.58 11.37 2.15
N ALA A 173 33.48 12.35 2.03
CA ALA A 173 33.97 12.80 0.73
C ALA A 173 34.43 11.59 -0.11
N PRO A 174 34.14 11.57 -1.43
CA PRO A 174 33.58 12.66 -2.23
C PRO A 174 32.04 12.76 -2.23
N LEU A 175 31.31 11.89 -1.51
CA LEU A 175 29.84 11.86 -1.52
C LEU A 175 29.23 12.82 -0.50
N PRO A 176 28.45 13.83 -0.92
CA PRO A 176 27.66 14.62 0.00
C PRO A 176 26.45 13.83 0.50
N PRO A 177 25.86 14.21 1.65
CA PRO A 177 24.57 13.68 2.05
C PRO A 177 23.51 13.95 0.99
N ASP A 178 22.76 12.92 0.59
CA ASP A 178 21.61 13.01 -0.30
C ASP A 178 20.29 12.87 0.46
N PHE A 179 19.16 12.92 -0.25
CA PHE A 179 17.83 12.77 0.35
C PHE A 179 17.22 11.38 0.21
N MET A 180 18.01 10.35 -0.12
CA MET A 180 17.54 8.96 -0.18
C MET A 180 17.08 8.42 1.19
N PHE A 181 17.38 9.16 2.25
CA PHE A 181 16.78 9.00 3.57
C PHE A 181 15.24 8.92 3.51
N LEU A 182 14.57 9.75 2.70
CA LEU A 182 13.10 9.75 2.61
C LEU A 182 12.55 8.44 2.03
N PRO A 183 12.97 7.98 0.83
CA PRO A 183 12.59 6.66 0.32
C PRO A 183 12.88 5.50 1.28
N ALA A 184 14.00 5.54 2.03
CA ALA A 184 14.31 4.53 3.03
C ALA A 184 13.31 4.54 4.21
N CYS A 185 12.89 5.72 4.67
CA CYS A 185 11.84 5.86 5.69
C CYS A 185 10.47 5.36 5.18
N LEU A 186 10.15 5.63 3.91
CA LEU A 186 8.92 5.13 3.28
C LEU A 186 8.92 3.59 3.17
N LEU A 187 10.05 2.99 2.81
CA LEU A 187 10.20 1.52 2.83
C LEU A 187 9.95 0.96 4.24
N GLN A 188 10.60 1.55 5.26
CA GLN A 188 10.43 1.09 6.64
C GLN A 188 8.97 1.15 7.08
N TRP A 189 8.28 2.26 6.81
CA TRP A 189 6.86 2.39 7.10
C TRP A 189 6.00 1.38 6.35
N GLN A 190 6.27 1.16 5.06
CA GLN A 190 5.53 0.20 4.24
C GLN A 190 5.67 -1.23 4.78
N VAL A 191 6.88 -1.62 5.19
CA VAL A 191 7.15 -2.95 5.80
C VAL A 191 6.41 -3.11 7.13
N GLN A 192 6.37 -2.05 7.95
CA GLN A 192 5.64 -2.05 9.22
C GLN A 192 4.13 -2.20 8.99
N GLU A 193 3.55 -1.40 8.08
CA GLU A 193 2.13 -1.46 7.75
C GLU A 193 1.74 -2.86 7.24
N THR A 194 2.49 -3.42 6.28
CA THR A 194 2.20 -4.75 5.75
C THR A 194 2.31 -5.83 6.83
N ARG A 195 3.33 -5.76 7.70
CA ARG A 195 3.47 -6.68 8.83
C ARG A 195 2.25 -6.64 9.75
N ASP A 196 1.81 -5.46 10.15
CA ASP A 196 0.68 -5.30 11.06
C ASP A 196 -0.63 -5.82 10.43
N GLN A 197 -0.81 -5.59 9.13
CA GLN A 197 -1.95 -6.13 8.38
C GLN A 197 -1.88 -7.66 8.23
N VAL A 198 -0.70 -8.26 8.03
CA VAL A 198 -0.52 -9.72 7.97
C VAL A 198 -0.82 -10.38 9.32
N ASN A 199 -0.38 -9.76 10.42
CA ASN A 199 -0.72 -10.23 11.77
C ASN A 199 -2.24 -10.18 12.00
N THR A 200 -2.87 -9.06 11.65
CA THR A 200 -4.32 -8.89 11.75
C THR A 200 -5.08 -9.91 10.88
N LEU A 201 -4.60 -10.18 9.68
CA LEU A 201 -5.17 -11.21 8.79
C LEU A 201 -5.06 -12.60 9.42
N SER A 202 -3.89 -12.94 9.98
CA SER A 202 -3.65 -14.22 10.65
C SER A 202 -4.58 -14.41 11.85
N ASP A 203 -4.74 -13.39 12.69
CA ASP A 203 -5.64 -13.42 13.85
C ASP A 203 -7.10 -13.60 13.42
N ARG A 204 -7.53 -12.93 12.34
CA ARG A 204 -8.89 -13.08 11.80
C ARG A 204 -9.17 -14.47 11.24
N ILE A 205 -8.18 -15.11 10.62
CA ILE A 205 -8.27 -16.49 10.12
C ILE A 205 -8.43 -17.45 11.29
N LEU A 206 -7.62 -17.30 12.35
CA LEU A 206 -7.71 -18.14 13.55
C LEU A 206 -9.04 -17.99 14.27
N ALA A 207 -9.51 -16.75 14.46
CA ALA A 207 -10.81 -16.48 15.06
C ALA A 207 -11.97 -17.07 14.24
N GLN A 208 -11.78 -17.25 12.93
CA GLN A 208 -12.75 -17.90 12.07
C GLN A 208 -12.70 -19.44 12.19
N ASP A 209 -11.52 -20.03 12.33
CA ASP A 209 -11.37 -21.47 12.61
C ASP A 209 -12.15 -21.87 13.87
N ASP A 210 -12.03 -21.08 14.95
CA ASP A 210 -12.76 -21.32 16.20
C ASP A 210 -14.28 -21.29 16.01
N LYS A 211 -14.79 -20.38 15.17
CA LYS A 211 -16.22 -20.28 14.85
C LYS A 211 -16.70 -21.48 14.04
N LEU A 212 -15.91 -21.95 13.08
CA LEU A 212 -16.24 -23.12 12.26
C LEU A 212 -16.22 -24.41 13.07
N ALA A 213 -15.32 -24.52 14.06
CA ALA A 213 -15.28 -25.64 14.99
C ALA A 213 -16.53 -25.69 15.92
N GLY A 214 -17.11 -24.54 16.25
CA GLY A 214 -18.25 -24.40 17.16
C GLY A 214 -19.60 -24.98 16.71
N ARG A 215 -19.70 -25.58 15.51
CA ARG A 215 -20.89 -26.28 14.95
C ARG A 215 -22.21 -25.47 14.92
N LYS A 216 -22.18 -24.14 15.07
CA LYS A 216 -23.38 -23.31 14.88
C LYS A 216 -23.60 -23.09 13.39
N THR A 217 -24.72 -23.61 12.88
CA THR A 217 -25.12 -23.53 11.46
C THR A 217 -25.68 -22.18 11.03
N GLU A 218 -25.94 -21.27 11.97
CA GLU A 218 -26.43 -19.92 11.67
C GLU A 218 -25.29 -19.05 11.14
N GLY A 219 -25.48 -18.47 9.95
CA GLY A 219 -24.55 -17.50 9.37
C GLY A 219 -23.48 -18.04 8.42
N LEU A 220 -23.62 -19.25 7.86
CA LEU A 220 -22.66 -19.82 6.90
C LEU A 220 -22.39 -18.90 5.68
N GLU A 221 -23.41 -18.20 5.17
CA GLU A 221 -23.23 -17.23 4.08
C GLU A 221 -22.35 -16.05 4.49
N SER A 222 -22.51 -15.56 5.72
CA SER A 222 -21.67 -14.48 6.27
C SER A 222 -20.22 -14.94 6.47
N MET A 223 -20.01 -16.19 6.89
CA MET A 223 -18.69 -16.80 7.00
C MET A 223 -18.03 -16.95 5.63
N ARG A 224 -18.79 -17.38 4.62
CA ARG A 224 -18.29 -17.47 3.24
C ARG A 224 -17.93 -16.09 2.68
N SER A 225 -18.74 -15.07 2.93
CA SER A 225 -18.42 -13.68 2.55
C SER A 225 -17.15 -13.18 3.24
N LEU A 226 -16.98 -13.48 4.53
CA LEU A 226 -15.77 -13.16 5.28
C LEU A 226 -14.53 -13.83 4.67
N LEU A 227 -14.60 -15.12 4.31
CA LEU A 227 -13.49 -15.82 3.62
C LEU A 227 -13.05 -15.08 2.36
N PHE A 228 -14.01 -14.71 1.50
CA PHE A 228 -13.69 -13.98 0.28
C PHE A 228 -13.02 -12.63 0.57
N GLN A 229 -13.40 -11.95 1.65
CA GLN A 229 -12.72 -10.72 2.07
C GLN A 229 -11.30 -10.99 2.57
N LEU A 230 -11.08 -12.07 3.33
CA LEU A 230 -9.75 -12.48 3.81
C LEU A 230 -8.84 -12.88 2.64
N GLU A 231 -9.37 -13.59 1.64
CA GLU A 231 -8.65 -13.93 0.39
C GLU A 231 -8.27 -12.66 -0.39
N LYS A 232 -9.20 -11.72 -0.56
CA LYS A 232 -8.90 -10.44 -1.22
C LYS A 232 -7.79 -9.70 -0.48
N LEU A 233 -7.87 -9.63 0.85
CA LEU A 233 -6.85 -8.97 1.68
C LEU A 233 -5.50 -9.68 1.56
N HIS A 234 -5.46 -11.02 1.61
CA HIS A 234 -4.24 -11.80 1.39
C HIS A 234 -3.56 -11.46 0.06
N LEU A 235 -4.32 -11.45 -1.04
CA LEU A 235 -3.77 -11.12 -2.36
C LEU A 235 -3.22 -9.70 -2.42
N THR A 236 -3.88 -8.74 -1.76
CA THR A 236 -3.39 -7.37 -1.65
C THR A 236 -2.08 -7.31 -0.85
N LEU A 237 -2.01 -7.98 0.29
CA LEU A 237 -0.81 -8.00 1.14
C LEU A 237 0.36 -8.71 0.46
N TYR A 238 0.10 -9.79 -0.28
CA TYR A 238 1.12 -10.47 -1.07
C TYR A 238 1.73 -9.55 -2.14
N ARG A 239 0.90 -8.74 -2.81
CA ARG A 239 1.38 -7.74 -3.78
C ARG A 239 2.20 -6.63 -3.10
N ARG A 240 1.78 -6.16 -1.91
CA ARG A 240 2.53 -5.16 -1.13
C ARG A 240 3.88 -5.70 -0.66
N TRP A 241 3.91 -6.92 -0.15
CA TRP A 241 5.13 -7.62 0.22
C TRP A 241 6.10 -7.75 -0.97
N SER A 242 5.61 -8.21 -2.12
CA SER A 242 6.45 -8.31 -3.32
C SER A 242 6.98 -6.94 -3.78
N PHE A 243 6.18 -5.89 -3.62
CA PHE A 243 6.60 -4.52 -3.92
C PHE A 243 7.67 -4.01 -2.95
N GLU A 244 7.61 -4.34 -1.65
CA GLU A 244 8.63 -3.96 -0.66
C GLU A 244 9.99 -4.57 -0.98
N GLN A 245 10.02 -5.84 -1.39
CA GLN A 245 11.24 -6.53 -1.79
C GLN A 245 11.87 -5.85 -3.03
N ASP A 246 11.04 -5.50 -4.02
CA ASP A 246 11.50 -4.73 -5.19
C ASP A 246 12.03 -3.35 -4.77
N LEU A 247 11.29 -2.62 -3.95
CA LEU A 247 11.66 -1.29 -3.45
C LEU A 247 13.02 -1.32 -2.73
N ALA A 248 13.22 -2.27 -1.83
CA ALA A 248 14.49 -2.41 -1.14
C ALA A 248 15.65 -2.73 -2.09
N ALA A 249 15.43 -3.64 -3.04
CA ALA A 249 16.43 -3.98 -4.06
C ALA A 249 16.80 -2.78 -4.93
N LYS A 250 15.81 -1.98 -5.37
CA LYS A 250 16.05 -0.79 -6.18
C LYS A 250 16.67 0.36 -5.41
N LEU A 251 16.40 0.51 -4.12
CA LEU A 251 17.12 1.47 -3.28
C LEU A 251 18.61 1.11 -3.18
N LEU A 252 18.93 -0.16 -2.91
CA LEU A 252 20.33 -0.61 -2.89
C LEU A 252 21.00 -0.44 -4.25
N GLN A 253 20.29 -0.71 -5.35
CA GLN A 253 20.76 -0.43 -6.70
C GLN A 253 21.02 1.07 -6.91
N CYS A 254 20.16 1.93 -6.40
CA CYS A 254 20.32 3.39 -6.49
C CYS A 254 21.57 3.86 -5.74
N PHE A 255 21.81 3.35 -4.53
CA PHE A 255 22.99 3.67 -3.73
C PHE A 255 24.27 3.30 -4.47
N GLN A 256 24.30 2.10 -5.09
CA GLN A 256 25.41 1.66 -5.93
C GLN A 256 25.58 2.54 -7.17
N THR A 257 24.50 3.01 -7.79
CA THR A 257 24.57 3.95 -8.91
C THR A 257 25.18 5.29 -8.49
N ILE A 258 24.74 5.85 -7.35
CA ILE A 258 25.29 7.10 -6.81
C ILE A 258 26.79 6.92 -6.53
N GLU A 259 27.17 5.83 -5.85
CA GLU A 259 28.55 5.47 -5.56
C GLU A 259 29.42 5.34 -6.82
N ARG A 260 28.95 4.61 -7.84
CA ARG A 260 29.63 4.49 -9.15
C ARG A 260 29.76 5.83 -9.85
N SER A 261 28.74 6.68 -9.78
CA SER A 261 28.74 7.97 -10.45
C SER A 261 29.74 8.96 -9.85
N ALA A 262 30.00 8.84 -8.54
CA ALA A 262 30.98 9.63 -7.79
C ALA A 262 32.40 9.03 -7.85
N SER A 263 32.52 7.71 -8.07
CA SER A 263 33.81 7.01 -8.06
C SER A 263 34.69 7.22 -9.31
N LYS A 264 34.39 8.21 -10.14
CA LYS A 264 35.15 8.48 -11.37
C LYS A 264 36.57 9.01 -11.10
N GLU A 265 36.82 9.57 -9.91
CA GLU A 265 38.10 10.17 -9.52
C GLU A 265 38.68 9.61 -8.21
N GLU A 266 37.84 9.31 -7.22
CA GLU A 266 38.23 8.73 -5.93
C GLU A 266 37.34 7.55 -5.56
N VAL A 267 37.79 6.64 -4.68
CA VAL A 267 36.92 5.55 -4.18
C VAL A 267 35.84 6.17 -3.30
N ALA A 268 34.62 6.26 -3.83
CA ALA A 268 33.46 6.68 -3.07
C ALA A 268 32.85 5.48 -2.35
N THR A 269 32.35 5.66 -1.14
CA THR A 269 31.57 4.65 -0.42
C THR A 269 30.29 5.28 0.10
N TYR A 270 29.17 4.67 -0.23
CA TYR A 270 27.86 5.17 0.20
C TYR A 270 27.62 4.95 1.71
N SER A 271 26.67 5.68 2.30
CA SER A 271 26.33 5.57 3.72
C SER A 271 26.04 4.12 4.12
N ARG A 272 26.85 3.59 5.04
CA ARG A 272 26.70 2.24 5.58
C ARG A 272 25.44 2.14 6.43
N LYS A 273 25.13 3.19 7.20
CA LYS A 273 23.91 3.26 8.02
C LYS A 273 22.66 3.12 7.15
N LEU A 274 22.58 3.87 6.04
CA LEU A 274 21.42 3.82 5.16
C LEU A 274 21.32 2.49 4.40
N CYS A 275 22.46 1.97 3.90
CA CYS A 275 22.53 0.62 3.33
C CYS A 275 22.03 -0.45 4.30
N GLN A 276 22.48 -0.38 5.56
CA GLN A 276 22.09 -1.33 6.59
C GLN A 276 20.61 -1.20 6.93
N GLN A 277 20.08 0.03 7.05
CA GLN A 277 18.66 0.26 7.28
C GLN A 277 17.80 -0.42 6.20
N VAL A 278 18.11 -0.20 4.92
CA VAL A 278 17.36 -0.81 3.81
C VAL A 278 17.48 -2.33 3.81
N ARG A 279 18.68 -2.89 4.05
CA ARG A 279 18.88 -4.35 4.16
C ARG A 279 18.08 -4.94 5.31
N THR A 280 18.09 -4.31 6.48
CA THR A 280 17.29 -4.75 7.62
C THR A 280 15.80 -4.75 7.31
N GLN A 281 15.28 -3.72 6.62
CA GLN A 281 13.87 -3.72 6.21
C GLN A 281 13.57 -4.81 5.18
N ASN A 282 14.49 -5.08 4.25
CA ASN A 282 14.36 -6.17 3.29
C ASN A 282 14.30 -7.54 3.97
N ASP A 283 15.20 -7.78 4.93
CA ASP A 283 15.26 -9.02 5.70
C ASP A 283 13.98 -9.21 6.53
N LEU A 284 13.52 -8.15 7.22
CA LEU A 284 12.28 -8.17 8.00
C LEU A 284 11.06 -8.45 7.12
N SER A 285 10.92 -7.78 5.98
CA SER A 285 9.86 -8.06 5.00
C SER A 285 9.98 -9.48 4.45
N GLY A 286 11.20 -10.00 4.27
CA GLY A 286 11.46 -11.38 3.85
C GLY A 286 10.90 -12.43 4.82
N THR A 287 10.86 -12.14 6.12
CA THR A 287 10.29 -13.08 7.11
C THR A 287 8.77 -13.28 6.95
N LEU A 288 8.04 -12.28 6.44
CA LEU A 288 6.60 -12.35 6.21
C LEU A 288 6.19 -13.34 5.13
N LYS A 289 7.14 -13.77 4.28
CA LYS A 289 6.89 -14.70 3.18
C LYS A 289 6.25 -15.99 3.67
N HIS A 290 6.78 -16.56 4.75
CA HIS A 290 6.27 -17.82 5.27
C HIS A 290 4.81 -17.70 5.70
N ASP A 291 4.47 -16.65 6.45
CA ASP A 291 3.11 -16.42 6.92
C ASP A 291 2.15 -16.23 5.73
N LEU A 292 2.54 -15.43 4.74
CA LEU A 292 1.78 -15.21 3.51
C LEU A 292 1.59 -16.49 2.68
N ASP A 293 2.58 -17.37 2.60
CA ASP A 293 2.50 -18.62 1.83
C ASP A 293 1.60 -19.68 2.51
N THR A 294 1.44 -19.62 3.84
CA THR A 294 0.59 -20.58 4.58
C THR A 294 -0.90 -20.23 4.56
N ILE A 295 -1.24 -18.95 4.43
CA ILE A 295 -2.62 -18.43 4.51
C ILE A 295 -3.56 -19.08 3.47
N PRO A 296 -3.21 -19.21 2.18
CA PRO A 296 -4.09 -19.84 1.18
C PRO A 296 -4.51 -21.26 1.55
N GLY A 297 -3.60 -22.04 2.16
CA GLY A 297 -3.89 -23.39 2.63
C GLY A 297 -4.95 -23.42 3.73
N LYS A 298 -4.83 -22.51 4.70
CA LYS A 298 -5.81 -22.34 5.80
C LYS A 298 -7.18 -21.93 5.27
N LEU A 299 -7.23 -20.95 4.36
CA LEU A 299 -8.49 -20.48 3.76
C LEU A 299 -9.17 -21.58 2.93
N LYS A 300 -8.40 -22.36 2.15
CA LYS A 300 -8.94 -23.51 1.40
C LYS A 300 -9.52 -24.58 2.32
N PHE A 301 -8.87 -24.85 3.45
CA PHE A 301 -9.39 -25.78 4.45
C PHE A 301 -10.72 -25.28 5.04
N GLN A 302 -10.80 -24.00 5.40
CA GLN A 302 -12.03 -23.39 5.91
C GLN A 302 -13.17 -23.41 4.89
N HIS A 303 -12.88 -23.19 3.60
CA HIS A 303 -13.87 -23.37 2.53
C HIS A 303 -14.43 -24.79 2.49
N GLY A 304 -13.56 -25.81 2.54
CA GLY A 304 -13.99 -27.21 2.58
C GLY A 304 -14.85 -27.54 3.81
N MET A 305 -14.56 -26.95 4.97
CA MET A 305 -15.38 -27.11 6.18
C MET A 305 -16.78 -26.50 5.99
N ILE A 306 -16.89 -25.30 5.43
CA ILE A 306 -18.17 -24.65 5.15
C ILE A 306 -18.99 -25.48 4.15
N ASP A 307 -18.38 -25.91 3.05
CA ASP A 307 -19.07 -26.70 2.02
C ASP A 307 -19.56 -28.05 2.59
N SER A 308 -18.79 -28.68 3.47
CA SER A 308 -19.20 -29.89 4.20
C SER A 308 -20.39 -29.62 5.13
N GLN A 309 -20.37 -28.52 5.90
CA GLN A 309 -21.47 -28.15 6.78
C GLN A 309 -22.76 -27.83 6.00
N ILE A 310 -22.65 -27.14 4.86
CA ILE A 310 -23.78 -26.88 3.94
C ILE A 310 -24.34 -28.21 3.41
N SER A 311 -23.47 -29.12 2.96
CA SER A 311 -23.88 -30.43 2.44
C SER A 311 -24.62 -31.26 3.50
N ILE A 312 -24.13 -31.26 4.75
CA ILE A 312 -24.79 -31.92 5.88
C ILE A 312 -26.16 -31.28 6.18
N MET A 313 -26.26 -29.95 6.12
CA MET A 313 -27.53 -29.25 6.31
C MET A 313 -28.55 -29.62 5.23
N ILE A 314 -28.13 -29.65 3.96
CA ILE A 314 -29.00 -30.05 2.85
C ILE A 314 -29.46 -31.50 3.03
N ALA A 315 -28.57 -32.41 3.43
CA ALA A 315 -28.92 -33.79 3.70
C ALA A 315 -29.96 -33.92 4.83
N LYS A 316 -29.77 -33.23 5.96
CA LYS A 316 -30.73 -33.22 7.09
C LYS A 316 -32.08 -32.62 6.70
N ASN A 317 -32.08 -31.52 5.96
CA ASN A 317 -33.32 -30.90 5.49
C ASN A 317 -34.04 -31.80 4.48
N SER A 318 -33.30 -32.52 3.64
CA SER A 318 -33.86 -33.49 2.70
C SER A 318 -34.45 -34.70 3.44
N GLU A 319 -33.81 -35.18 4.50
CA GLU A 319 -34.35 -36.23 5.37
C GLU A 319 -35.64 -35.76 6.06
N PHE A 320 -35.66 -34.54 6.60
CA PHE A 320 -36.85 -33.96 7.20
C PHE A 320 -37.98 -33.80 6.18
N ALA A 321 -37.69 -33.28 4.99
CA ALA A 321 -38.66 -33.15 3.91
C ALA A 321 -39.19 -34.52 3.45
N ALA A 322 -38.32 -35.53 3.32
CA ALA A 322 -38.72 -36.88 2.93
C ALA A 322 -39.58 -37.57 4.01
N THR A 323 -39.27 -37.38 5.30
CA THR A 323 -40.08 -37.91 6.40
C THR A 323 -41.43 -37.19 6.51
N ALA A 324 -41.46 -35.87 6.32
CA ALA A 324 -42.70 -35.10 6.22
C ALA A 324 -43.55 -35.56 5.03
N ALA A 325 -42.96 -35.72 3.85
CA ALA A 325 -43.65 -36.21 2.65
C ALA A 325 -44.19 -37.64 2.83
N ARG A 326 -43.45 -38.53 3.49
CA ARG A 326 -43.93 -39.89 3.84
C ARG A 326 -45.14 -39.85 4.76
N LYS A 327 -45.13 -38.98 5.79
CA LYS A 327 -46.28 -38.80 6.68
C LYS A 327 -47.48 -38.23 5.92
N ASP A 328 -47.26 -37.23 5.10
CA ASP A 328 -48.31 -36.61 4.28
C ASP A 328 -48.95 -37.62 3.31
N SER A 329 -48.13 -38.43 2.62
CA SER A 329 -48.61 -39.53 1.79
C SER A 329 -49.45 -40.55 2.56
N SER A 330 -49.08 -40.87 3.80
CA SER A 330 -49.86 -41.75 4.67
C SER A 330 -51.21 -41.14 5.04
N PHE A 331 -51.25 -39.86 5.44
CA PHE A 331 -52.50 -39.17 5.74
C PHE A 331 -53.40 -39.06 4.52
N MET A 332 -52.82 -38.76 3.36
CA MET A 332 -53.55 -38.64 2.10
C MET A 332 -54.21 -39.97 1.70
N ARG A 333 -53.52 -41.11 1.90
CA ARG A 333 -54.11 -42.45 1.74
C ARG A 333 -55.27 -42.67 2.69
N THR A 334 -55.14 -42.33 3.96
CA THR A 334 -56.22 -42.49 4.95
C THR A 334 -57.43 -41.64 4.60
N ILE A 335 -57.22 -40.37 4.26
CA ILE A 335 -58.29 -39.46 3.82
C ILE A 335 -58.99 -40.07 2.61
N ALA A 336 -58.24 -40.47 1.57
CA ALA A 336 -58.80 -41.07 0.37
C ALA A 336 -59.64 -42.31 0.66
N ILE A 337 -59.19 -43.22 1.53
CA ILE A 337 -59.95 -44.41 1.94
C ILE A 337 -61.27 -44.01 2.61
N ILE A 338 -61.22 -43.05 3.55
CA ILE A 338 -62.41 -42.56 4.25
C ILE A 338 -63.39 -41.94 3.24
N THR A 339 -62.94 -41.06 2.34
CA THR A 339 -63.82 -40.50 1.32
C THR A 339 -64.39 -41.57 0.39
N LEU A 340 -63.59 -42.56 -0.02
CA LEU A 340 -64.05 -43.61 -0.94
C LEU A 340 -65.12 -44.51 -0.31
N ILE A 341 -65.08 -44.72 1.00
CA ILE A 341 -66.09 -45.49 1.76
C ILE A 341 -67.33 -44.63 2.05
N PHE A 342 -67.14 -43.44 2.59
CA PHE A 342 -68.24 -42.63 3.12
C PHE A 342 -68.99 -41.88 2.03
N LEU A 343 -68.34 -41.42 0.96
CA LEU A 343 -68.97 -40.58 -0.06
C LEU A 343 -70.07 -41.33 -0.85
N PRO A 344 -69.88 -42.61 -1.26
CA PRO A 344 -70.97 -43.42 -1.80
C PRO A 344 -72.04 -43.75 -0.74
N GLY A 345 -71.64 -44.03 0.50
CA GLY A 345 -72.58 -44.33 1.59
C GLY A 345 -73.51 -43.15 1.90
N THR A 346 -72.98 -41.92 1.92
CA THR A 346 -73.75 -40.69 2.09
C THR A 346 -74.65 -40.42 0.89
N PHE A 347 -74.23 -40.76 -0.33
CA PHE A 347 -75.06 -40.64 -1.52
C PHE A 347 -76.27 -41.58 -1.47
N VAL A 348 -76.07 -42.84 -1.07
CA VAL A 348 -77.16 -43.81 -0.90
C VAL A 348 -78.11 -43.42 0.23
N ALA A 349 -77.60 -42.87 1.33
CA ALA A 349 -78.42 -42.36 2.43
C ALA A 349 -79.23 -41.12 2.01
N TYR A 350 -78.70 -40.26 1.14
CA TYR A 350 -79.40 -39.09 0.61
C TYR A 350 -80.51 -39.46 -0.38
N VAL A 351 -80.33 -40.50 -1.20
CA VAL A 351 -81.33 -40.95 -2.21
C VAL A 351 -82.49 -41.75 -1.60
N ASN A 352 -82.32 -42.29 -0.38
CA ASN A 352 -83.35 -43.07 0.34
C ASN A 352 -84.11 -42.27 1.42
N VAL A 353 -83.95 -40.94 1.42
CA VAL A 353 -84.82 -39.96 2.11
C VAL A 353 -85.61 -39.23 1.02
#